data_AF-A0A2K8WY37-F1
#
_entry.id   AF-A0A2K8WY37-F1
#
_cell.length_a   1.000
_cell.length_b   1.000
_cell.length_c   1.000
_cell.angle_alpha   90.00
_cell.angle_beta   90.00
_cell.angle_gamma   90.00
#
_symmetry.space_group_name_H-M   'P 1'
#
loop_
_entity.id
_entity.type
_entity.pdbx_description
1 polymer ?
#
loop_
_entity_poly.entity_id
_entity_poly.type
_entity_poly.pdbx_seq_one_letter_code
_entity_poly.pdbx_strand_id
1 'polypeptide(L)'
;MKSKINETKQKRVLLKSYSKFQQIEQAIQTLKVSNNTNLQISIIGKFDDNGLDDAKTLIVLEEDMETKCKALFEYPIDFGILSNPDIGSLFITGFLVSLFLQEIELKEIGAMLTGPYGILRGLGIDKDNAQTYLKALHDGDYLIIIRGFENELKQFEADLN
;
A
#
# COMPACT_ATOMS: atom_id res chain seq x y z
N MET A 1 -33.61 2.24 31.12
CA MET A 1 -32.33 1.55 30.83
C MET A 1 -31.48 2.46 29.95
N LYS A 2 -30.41 3.06 30.48
CA LYS A 2 -29.41 3.75 29.64
C LYS A 2 -28.55 2.65 29.00
N SER A 3 -28.74 2.41 27.71
CA SER A 3 -27.86 1.53 26.94
C SER A 3 -26.46 2.14 26.99
N LYS A 4 -25.50 1.45 27.62
CA LYS A 4 -24.08 1.72 27.42
C LYS A 4 -23.78 1.31 25.99
N ILE A 5 -23.81 2.27 25.07
CA ILE A 5 -23.24 2.10 23.74
C ILE A 5 -21.76 1.85 24.00
N ASN A 6 -21.32 0.59 23.88
CA ASN A 6 -19.90 0.30 23.77
C ASN A 6 -19.44 1.05 22.53
N GLU A 7 -18.58 2.05 22.67
CA GLU A 7 -17.88 2.64 21.53
C GLU A 7 -17.11 1.51 20.85
N THR A 8 -17.66 0.99 19.75
CA THR A 8 -17.01 -0.03 18.95
C THR A 8 -15.72 0.58 18.45
N LYS A 9 -14.57 0.05 18.86
CA LYS A 9 -13.26 0.49 18.35
C LYS A 9 -13.23 0.27 16.84
N GLN A 10 -13.54 1.32 16.09
CA GLN A 10 -13.63 1.25 14.64
C GLN A 10 -12.21 1.30 14.06
N LYS A 11 -11.90 0.35 13.18
CA LYS A 11 -10.70 0.44 12.36
C LYS A 11 -10.96 1.41 11.22
N ARG A 12 -10.02 2.31 10.94
CA ARG A 12 -10.02 3.13 9.73
C ARG A 12 -8.76 2.86 8.92
N VAL A 13 -8.74 3.43 7.71
CA VAL A 13 -7.58 3.42 6.82
C VAL A 13 -7.00 4.83 6.76
N LEU A 14 -5.69 4.93 6.92
CA LEU A 14 -4.89 6.10 6.64
C LEU A 14 -4.11 5.83 5.35
N LEU A 15 -4.13 6.78 4.42
CA LEU A 15 -3.46 6.72 3.14
C LEU A 15 -2.57 7.95 3.01
N LYS A 16 -1.31 7.75 2.62
CA LYS A 16 -0.32 8.81 2.38
C LYS A 16 0.47 8.47 1.10
N SER A 17 0.95 9.49 0.41
CA SER A 17 1.87 9.36 -0.72
C SER A 17 3.24 9.96 -0.38
N TYR A 18 4.28 9.39 -0.97
CA TYR A 18 5.64 9.86 -0.81
C TYR A 18 6.41 9.76 -2.12
N SER A 19 7.11 10.83 -2.48
CA SER A 19 7.93 10.88 -3.71
C SER A 19 9.19 10.02 -3.66
N LYS A 20 9.62 9.59 -2.47
CA LYS A 20 10.87 8.84 -2.27
C LYS A 20 10.65 7.67 -1.32
N PHE A 21 11.26 6.54 -1.65
CA PHE A 21 11.23 5.35 -0.80
C PHE A 21 11.81 5.59 0.60
N GLN A 22 12.80 6.47 0.74
CA GLN A 22 13.35 6.84 2.05
C GLN A 22 12.30 7.43 3.01
N GLN A 23 11.28 8.11 2.49
CA GLN A 23 10.19 8.64 3.32
C GLN A 23 9.28 7.50 3.82
N ILE A 24 9.13 6.43 3.03
CA ILE A 24 8.47 5.19 3.47
C ILE A 24 9.27 4.55 4.61
N GLU A 25 10.59 4.43 4.48
CA GLU A 25 11.46 3.90 5.54
C GLU A 25 11.27 4.66 6.85
N GLN A 26 11.28 5.99 6.79
CA GLN A 26 11.05 6.86 7.95
C GLN A 26 9.64 6.68 8.52
N ALA A 27 8.61 6.63 7.67
CA ALA A 27 7.24 6.40 8.10
C ALA A 27 7.08 5.06 8.84
N ILE A 28 7.66 3.98 8.32
CA ILE A 28 7.62 2.65 8.96
C ILE A 28 8.39 2.64 10.30
N GLN A 29 9.54 3.31 10.36
CA GLN A 29 10.31 3.47 11.60
C GLN A 29 9.52 4.23 12.68
N THR A 30 8.83 5.32 12.30
CA THR A 30 7.94 6.08 13.19
C THR A 30 6.81 5.21 13.74
N LEU A 31 6.25 4.35 12.89
CA LEU A 31 5.16 3.44 13.26
C LEU A 31 5.61 2.32 14.21
N LYS A 32 6.92 2.11 14.43
CA LYS A 32 7.51 1.05 15.27
C LYS A 32 6.75 -0.27 15.14
N VAL A 33 6.57 -0.69 13.89
CA VAL A 33 5.72 -1.81 13.49
C VAL A 33 6.33 -3.11 14.00
N SER A 34 6.13 -3.38 15.28
CA SER A 34 6.42 -4.67 15.90
C SER A 34 5.17 -5.54 15.83
N ASN A 35 5.35 -6.85 15.95
CA ASN A 35 4.27 -7.85 16.01
C ASN A 35 3.18 -7.59 17.09
N ASN A 36 3.36 -6.58 17.94
CA ASN A 36 2.44 -6.19 19.00
C ASN A 36 1.52 -5.00 18.63
N THR A 37 1.66 -4.42 17.43
CA THR A 37 0.79 -3.34 16.95
C THR A 37 -0.37 -3.91 16.13
N ASN A 38 -1.59 -3.39 16.30
CA ASN A 38 -2.77 -3.82 15.52
C ASN A 38 -2.81 -3.21 14.10
N LEU A 39 -1.68 -2.63 13.66
CA LEU A 39 -1.54 -1.94 12.39
C LEU A 39 -1.27 -2.95 11.29
N GLN A 40 -2.06 -2.87 10.22
CA GLN A 40 -1.79 -3.57 8.98
C GLN A 40 -1.29 -2.55 7.98
N ILE A 41 -0.16 -2.83 7.34
CA ILE A 41 0.48 -1.89 6.42
C ILE A 41 0.61 -2.53 5.06
N SER A 42 0.38 -1.73 4.03
CA SER A 42 0.76 -2.05 2.67
C SER A 42 1.45 -0.88 2.01
N ILE A 43 2.42 -1.18 1.15
CA ILE A 43 3.11 -0.20 0.32
C ILE A 43 2.85 -0.59 -1.13
N ILE A 44 2.51 0.39 -1.95
CA ILE A 44 2.34 0.25 -3.40
C ILE A 44 3.28 1.23 -4.07
N GLY A 45 4.00 0.78 -5.08
CA GLY A 45 4.84 1.65 -5.89
C GLY A 45 4.85 1.21 -7.34
N LYS A 46 5.17 2.16 -8.21
CA LYS A 46 5.37 1.94 -9.64
C LYS A 46 6.85 1.71 -9.92
N PHE A 47 7.17 0.74 -10.77
CA PHE A 47 8.50 0.61 -11.32
C PHE A 47 8.73 1.67 -12.40
N ASP A 48 9.91 2.27 -12.41
CA ASP A 48 10.34 3.09 -13.55
C ASP A 48 10.92 2.14 -14.61
N ASP A 49 10.04 1.63 -15.46
CA ASP A 49 10.37 0.69 -16.54
C ASP A 49 10.74 1.38 -17.87
N ASN A 50 10.83 2.72 -17.87
CA ASN A 50 11.24 3.49 -19.03
C ASN A 50 12.69 3.17 -19.42
N GLY A 51 12.84 2.36 -20.46
CA GLY A 51 14.14 1.99 -21.05
C GLY A 51 14.74 0.69 -20.53
N LEU A 52 13.98 -0.13 -19.80
CA LEU A 52 14.38 -1.47 -19.39
C LEU A 52 14.01 -2.51 -20.47
N ASP A 53 14.76 -2.50 -21.59
CA ASP A 53 14.56 -3.46 -22.69
C ASP A 53 15.12 -4.87 -22.38
N ASP A 54 15.92 -5.01 -21.32
CA ASP A 54 16.55 -6.27 -20.93
C ASP A 54 15.82 -6.93 -19.74
N ALA A 55 15.26 -8.11 -20.00
CA ALA A 55 14.54 -8.92 -19.01
C ALA A 55 15.36 -9.22 -17.75
N LYS A 56 16.69 -9.34 -17.86
CA LYS A 56 17.53 -9.53 -16.67
C LYS A 56 17.56 -8.30 -15.77
N THR A 57 17.53 -7.11 -16.36
CA THR A 57 17.54 -5.86 -15.59
C THR A 57 16.22 -5.66 -14.85
N LEU A 58 15.09 -6.07 -15.45
CA LEU A 58 13.77 -6.08 -14.78
C LEU A 58 13.74 -7.04 -13.58
N ILE A 59 14.22 -8.28 -13.74
CA ILE A 59 14.28 -9.26 -12.64
C ILE A 59 15.11 -8.72 -11.47
N VAL A 60 16.28 -8.14 -11.75
CA VAL A 60 17.13 -7.56 -10.70
C VAL A 60 16.44 -6.39 -10.00
N LEU A 61 15.74 -5.52 -10.74
CA LEU A 61 14.98 -4.42 -10.17
C LEU A 61 13.86 -4.89 -9.24
N GLU A 62 13.14 -5.94 -9.66
CA GLU A 62 12.06 -6.57 -8.90
C GLU A 62 12.59 -7.22 -7.61
N GLU A 63 13.67 -8.01 -7.70
CA GLU A 63 14.34 -8.65 -6.55
C GLU A 63 14.91 -7.63 -5.56
N ASP A 64 15.53 -6.55 -6.06
CA ASP A 64 16.03 -5.46 -5.23
C ASP A 64 14.89 -4.76 -4.48
N MET A 65 13.76 -4.51 -5.15
CA MET A 65 12.61 -3.88 -4.54
C MET A 65 11.93 -4.78 -3.51
N GLU A 66 11.81 -6.08 -3.79
CA GLU A 66 11.31 -7.08 -2.84
C GLU A 66 12.19 -7.12 -1.59
N THR A 67 13.52 -7.13 -1.78
CA THR A 67 14.50 -7.13 -0.69
C THR A 67 14.38 -5.86 0.15
N LYS A 68 14.28 -4.69 -0.48
CA LYS A 68 14.06 -3.40 0.20
C LYS A 68 12.77 -3.40 1.02
N CYS A 69 11.66 -3.87 0.44
CA CYS A 69 10.37 -3.93 1.11
C CYS A 69 10.41 -4.88 2.31
N LYS A 70 10.98 -6.08 2.16
CA LYS A 70 11.11 -7.05 3.26
C LYS A 70 11.97 -6.52 4.41
N ALA A 71 13.01 -5.73 4.12
CA ALA A 71 13.86 -5.12 5.13
C ALA A 71 13.13 -4.07 6.01
N LEU A 72 11.96 -3.57 5.59
CA LEU A 72 11.17 -2.61 6.38
C LEU A 72 10.46 -3.26 7.57
N PHE A 73 10.27 -4.59 7.56
CA PHE A 73 9.46 -5.30 8.54
C PHE A 73 10.28 -6.35 9.28
N GLU A 74 10.08 -6.46 10.59
CA GLU A 74 10.76 -7.47 11.42
C GLU A 74 10.17 -8.88 11.25
N TYR A 75 9.09 -9.01 10.47
CA TYR A 75 8.36 -10.24 10.23
C TYR A 75 8.19 -10.48 8.72
N PRO A 76 7.98 -11.74 8.30
CA PRO A 76 7.73 -12.05 6.89
C PRO A 76 6.53 -11.28 6.36
N ILE A 77 6.74 -10.60 5.23
CA ILE A 77 5.69 -9.83 4.56
C ILE A 77 5.56 -10.31 3.12
N ASP A 78 4.32 -10.37 2.65
CA ASP A 78 4.03 -10.72 1.27
C ASP A 78 4.51 -9.61 0.33
N PHE A 79 4.87 -10.01 -0.87
CA PHE A 79 5.27 -9.12 -1.97
C PHE A 79 4.65 -9.65 -3.26
N GLY A 80 4.24 -8.74 -4.14
CA GLY A 80 3.57 -9.05 -5.38
C GLY A 80 3.88 -8.02 -6.45
N ILE A 81 3.88 -8.45 -7.70
CA ILE A 81 4.10 -7.60 -8.87
C ILE A 81 2.95 -7.85 -9.84
N LEU A 82 2.46 -6.78 -10.47
CA LEU A 82 1.43 -6.86 -11.49
C LEU A 82 1.54 -5.67 -12.46
N SER A 83 0.93 -5.80 -13.64
CA SER A 83 0.84 -4.69 -14.60
C SER A 83 -0.58 -4.15 -14.66
N ASN A 84 -0.75 -2.86 -14.40
CA ASN A 84 -2.00 -2.16 -14.56
C ASN A 84 -2.00 -1.31 -15.85
N PRO A 85 -3.04 -1.38 -16.71
CA PRO A 85 -3.06 -0.65 -17.98
C PRO A 85 -3.02 0.89 -17.86
N ASP A 86 -3.51 1.47 -16.77
CA ASP A 86 -3.55 2.92 -16.56
C ASP A 86 -2.27 3.41 -15.87
N ILE A 87 -1.71 2.61 -14.96
CA ILE A 87 -0.62 3.04 -14.07
C ILE A 87 0.76 2.57 -14.55
N GLY A 88 0.86 1.34 -15.07
CA GLY A 88 2.10 0.67 -15.45
C GLY A 88 2.42 -0.55 -14.57
N SER A 89 3.69 -0.95 -14.54
CA SER A 89 4.20 -2.04 -13.71
C SER A 89 4.26 -1.63 -12.24
N LEU A 90 3.60 -2.38 -11.37
CA LEU A 90 3.43 -2.08 -9.96
C LEU A 90 4.02 -3.19 -9.10
N PHE A 91 4.59 -2.80 -7.96
CA PHE A 91 4.77 -3.71 -6.84
C PHE A 91 3.81 -3.37 -5.71
N ILE A 92 3.51 -4.37 -4.91
CA ILE A 92 2.77 -4.24 -3.66
C ILE A 92 3.39 -5.14 -2.60
N THR A 93 3.46 -4.65 -1.38
CA THR A 93 3.85 -5.44 -0.20
C THR A 93 2.87 -5.26 0.93
N GLY A 94 2.67 -6.29 1.76
CA GLY A 94 1.84 -6.24 2.96
C GLY A 94 0.43 -6.80 2.79
N PHE A 95 -0.48 -6.40 3.69
CA PHE A 95 -1.78 -7.06 3.85
C PHE A 95 -2.71 -7.01 2.63
N LEU A 96 -2.43 -6.14 1.66
CA LEU A 96 -3.22 -6.00 0.43
C LEU A 96 -2.70 -6.85 -0.74
N VAL A 97 -1.54 -7.50 -0.62
CA VAL A 97 -0.97 -8.31 -1.71
C VAL A 97 -1.98 -9.33 -2.21
N SER A 98 -2.56 -10.13 -1.30
CA SER A 98 -3.54 -11.15 -1.68
C SER A 98 -4.78 -10.57 -2.35
N LEU A 99 -5.18 -9.35 -2.02
CA LEU A 99 -6.35 -8.70 -2.64
C LEU A 99 -6.02 -8.18 -4.04
N PHE A 100 -4.83 -7.61 -4.24
CA PHE A 100 -4.40 -7.15 -5.56
C PHE A 100 -4.17 -8.31 -6.53
N LEU A 101 -3.55 -9.39 -6.06
CA LEU A 101 -3.26 -10.59 -6.84
C LEU A 101 -4.42 -11.58 -6.92
N GLN A 102 -5.54 -11.31 -6.24
CA GLN A 102 -6.70 -12.17 -6.34
C GLN A 102 -7.21 -12.17 -7.79
N GLU A 103 -7.37 -13.34 -8.39
CA GLU A 103 -7.91 -13.47 -9.73
C GLU A 103 -9.44 -13.50 -9.73
N ILE A 104 -10.03 -12.74 -10.64
CA ILE A 104 -11.43 -12.82 -11.04
C ILE A 104 -11.45 -12.98 -12.56
N GLU A 105 -12.09 -14.03 -13.06
CA GLU A 105 -12.14 -14.33 -14.49
C GLU A 105 -10.75 -14.39 -15.15
N LEU A 106 -9.79 -15.06 -14.49
CA LEU A 106 -8.39 -15.22 -14.93
C LEU A 106 -7.58 -13.91 -14.99
N LYS A 107 -8.04 -12.88 -14.29
CA LYS A 107 -7.34 -11.61 -14.21
C LYS A 107 -7.26 -11.12 -12.77
N GLU A 108 -6.05 -10.80 -12.33
CA GLU A 108 -5.80 -10.19 -11.03
C GLU A 108 -6.57 -8.88 -10.89
N ILE A 109 -7.21 -8.65 -9.74
CA ILE A 109 -7.99 -7.43 -9.48
C ILE A 109 -7.11 -6.19 -9.71
N GLY A 110 -5.87 -6.18 -9.20
CA GLY A 110 -4.94 -5.05 -9.36
C GLY A 110 -4.54 -4.77 -10.82
N ALA A 111 -4.53 -5.80 -11.67
CA ALA A 111 -4.23 -5.68 -13.11
C ALA A 111 -5.44 -5.21 -13.95
N MET A 112 -6.63 -5.10 -13.35
CA MET A 112 -7.80 -4.54 -14.03
C MET A 112 -7.71 -3.01 -14.11
N LEU A 113 -8.24 -2.42 -15.19
CA LEU A 113 -8.19 -0.97 -15.43
C LEU A 113 -8.68 -0.15 -14.22
N THR A 114 -9.79 -0.56 -13.60
CA THR A 114 -10.37 0.10 -12.42
C THR A 114 -10.04 -0.59 -11.10
N GLY A 115 -9.13 -1.56 -11.12
CA GLY A 115 -8.80 -2.44 -10.00
C GLY A 115 -8.30 -1.68 -8.76
N PRO A 116 -7.15 -0.98 -8.87
CA PRO A 116 -6.62 -0.19 -7.76
C PRO A 116 -7.63 0.82 -7.20
N TYR A 117 -8.40 1.48 -8.08
CA TYR A 117 -9.49 2.37 -7.66
C TYR A 117 -10.56 1.64 -6.87
N GLY A 118 -11.05 0.49 -7.36
CA GLY A 118 -12.03 -0.34 -6.66
C GLY A 118 -11.55 -0.80 -5.28
N ILE A 119 -10.27 -1.17 -5.16
CA ILE A 119 -9.66 -1.58 -3.89
C ILE A 119 -9.63 -0.40 -2.91
N LEU A 120 -9.13 0.77 -3.30
CA LEU A 120 -9.10 1.95 -2.43
C LEU A 120 -10.51 2.36 -1.98
N ARG A 121 -11.48 2.32 -2.89
CA ARG A 121 -12.89 2.60 -2.58
C ARG A 121 -13.48 1.57 -1.61
N GLY A 122 -13.15 0.28 -1.79
CA GLY A 122 -13.54 -0.80 -0.89
C GLY A 122 -12.93 -0.69 0.52
N LEU A 123 -11.77 -0.04 0.63
CA LEU A 123 -11.14 0.31 1.90
C LEU A 123 -11.78 1.53 2.59
N GLY A 124 -12.75 2.18 1.95
CA GLY A 124 -13.47 3.34 2.49
C GLY A 124 -12.82 4.69 2.16
N ILE A 125 -11.81 4.75 1.29
CA ILE A 125 -11.24 6.00 0.80
C ILE A 125 -12.27 6.70 -0.09
N ASP A 126 -12.53 7.99 0.13
CA ASP A 126 -13.47 8.75 -0.70
C ASP A 126 -13.00 8.87 -2.17
N LYS A 127 -13.90 9.29 -3.06
CA LYS A 127 -13.64 9.28 -4.51
C LYS A 127 -12.49 10.19 -4.88
N ASP A 128 -12.48 11.40 -4.34
CA ASP A 128 -11.54 12.45 -4.73
C ASP A 128 -10.14 12.11 -4.20
N ASN A 129 -10.05 11.59 -2.96
CA ASN A 129 -8.81 11.08 -2.42
C ASN A 129 -8.30 9.86 -3.19
N ALA A 130 -9.16 8.88 -3.52
CA ALA A 130 -8.74 7.72 -4.31
C ALA A 130 -8.15 8.12 -5.67
N GLN A 131 -8.77 9.08 -6.36
CA GLN A 131 -8.25 9.61 -7.61
C GLN A 131 -6.93 10.36 -7.42
N THR A 132 -6.82 11.18 -6.37
CA THR A 132 -5.61 11.94 -6.06
C THR A 132 -4.41 11.02 -5.80
N TYR A 133 -4.59 9.98 -4.99
CA TYR A 133 -3.52 9.04 -4.68
C TYR A 133 -3.15 8.13 -5.85
N LEU A 134 -4.12 7.71 -6.68
CA LEU A 134 -3.79 6.95 -7.89
C LEU A 134 -3.04 7.80 -8.92
N LYS A 135 -3.37 9.09 -9.01
CA LYS A 135 -2.59 10.03 -9.81
C LYS A 135 -1.15 10.15 -9.30
N ALA A 136 -0.97 10.30 -7.98
CA ALA A 136 0.36 10.32 -7.38
C ALA A 136 1.14 9.03 -7.71
N LEU A 137 0.50 7.86 -7.58
CA LEU A 137 1.12 6.57 -7.93
C LEU A 137 1.47 6.46 -9.42
N HIS A 138 0.60 6.94 -10.30
CA HIS A 138 0.88 7.04 -11.74
C HIS A 138 2.12 7.89 -12.04
N ASP A 139 2.26 9.00 -11.31
CA ASP A 139 3.35 9.97 -11.45
C ASP A 139 4.66 9.49 -10.76
N GLY A 140 4.65 8.31 -10.12
CA GLY A 140 5.82 7.64 -9.55
C GLY A 140 5.94 7.73 -8.03
N ASP A 141 4.99 8.34 -7.33
CA ASP A 141 4.96 8.32 -5.87
C ASP A 141 4.66 6.92 -5.34
N TYR A 142 5.17 6.64 -4.14
CA TYR A 142 4.80 5.47 -3.35
C TYR A 142 3.57 5.77 -2.51
N LEU A 143 2.65 4.82 -2.41
CA LEU A 143 1.53 4.89 -1.49
C LEU A 143 1.78 4.00 -0.28
N ILE A 144 1.56 4.52 0.92
CA ILE A 144 1.44 3.71 2.13
C ILE A 144 -0.02 3.69 2.58
N ILE A 145 -0.52 2.48 2.84
CA ILE A 145 -1.87 2.22 3.32
C ILE A 145 -1.74 1.59 4.71
N ILE A 146 -2.29 2.25 5.72
CA ILE A 146 -2.21 1.83 7.12
C ILE A 146 -3.63 1.62 7.62
N ARG A 147 -3.94 0.40 8.07
CA ARG A 147 -5.23 0.06 8.67
C ARG A 147 -5.03 -0.25 10.14
N GLY A 148 -5.72 0.48 11.00
CA GLY A 148 -5.53 0.40 12.45
C GLY A 148 -6.74 0.95 13.20
N PHE A 149 -6.71 0.87 14.53
CA PHE A 149 -7.75 1.51 15.34
C PHE A 149 -7.58 3.04 15.36
N GLU A 150 -8.68 3.78 15.43
CA GLU A 150 -8.69 5.24 15.39
C GLU A 150 -7.70 5.89 16.37
N ASN A 151 -7.66 5.39 17.60
CA ASN A 151 -6.80 5.92 18.67
C ASN A 151 -5.30 5.66 18.42
N GLU A 152 -4.95 4.58 17.74
CA GLU A 152 -3.57 4.27 17.34
C GLU A 152 -3.18 5.17 16.17
N LEU A 153 -4.01 5.26 15.13
CA LEU A 153 -3.72 6.03 13.93
C LEU A 153 -3.59 7.55 14.20
N LYS A 154 -4.41 8.10 15.10
CA LYS A 154 -4.32 9.51 15.50
C LYS A 154 -2.97 9.90 16.10
N GLN A 155 -2.27 8.96 16.73
CA GLN A 155 -0.96 9.25 17.32
C GLN A 155 0.11 9.45 16.25
N PHE A 156 -0.01 8.78 15.11
CA PHE A 156 0.98 8.80 14.04
C PHE A 156 0.64 9.78 12.92
N GLU A 157 -0.62 10.21 12.79
CA GLU A 157 -1.07 11.07 11.69
C GLU A 157 -0.33 12.40 11.60
N ALA A 158 0.14 12.94 12.74
CA ALA A 158 0.96 14.15 12.79
C ALA A 158 2.41 13.90 12.33
N ASP A 159 2.93 12.71 12.61
CA ASP A 159 4.32 12.32 12.35
C ASP A 159 4.54 11.74 10.95
N LEU A 160 3.44 11.42 10.23
CA LEU A 160 3.40 10.90 8.86
C LEU A 160 3.13 12.00 7.81
N ASN A 161 3.64 13.21 8.04
CA ASN A 161 3.52 14.35 7.12
C ASN A 161 4.83 14.64 6.39
#